data_AF-A0A453RQ40-F1
#
_entry.id   AF-A0A453RQ40-F1
#
_cell.length_a   1.000
_cell.length_b   1.000
_cell.length_c   1.000
_cell.angle_alpha   90.00
_cell.angle_beta   90.00
_cell.angle_gamma   90.00
#
_symmetry.space_group_name_H-M   'P 1'
#
loop_
_entity.id
_entity.type
_entity.pdbx_description
1 polymer ?
#
loop_
_entity_poly.entity_id
_entity_poly.type
_entity_poly.pdbx_seq_one_letter_code
_entity_poly.pdbx_strand_id
1 'polypeptide(L)'
;DVRGLVIRNCTVRGTTNGLRIKTWPGSPPGRASNITFEDIIMADVSNPILIDQRYCPHGRCSDVDKPSRVQISDVTFRRIQGTSSSKVAVQLRCSEEQPCSGVRLDGINLRCGDQPCHAQFANVRGTPALEAQAPSLWVQEAHVLPSDAE
;
A
#
# COMPACT_ATOMS: atom_id res chain seq x y z
N ASP A 1 -16.62 9.26 -4.71
CA ASP A 1 -15.27 9.18 -5.31
C ASP A 1 -14.29 10.07 -4.60
N VAL A 2 -13.03 9.63 -4.52
CA VAL A 2 -11.86 10.43 -4.10
C VAL A 2 -10.90 10.49 -5.27
N ARG A 3 -10.46 11.69 -5.70
CA ARG A 3 -9.55 11.81 -6.83
C ARG A 3 -8.65 13.04 -6.78
N GLY A 4 -7.47 12.94 -7.37
CA GLY A 4 -6.55 14.08 -7.54
C GLY A 4 -5.92 14.58 -6.25
N LEU A 5 -5.73 13.69 -5.27
CA LEU A 5 -5.20 14.06 -3.96
C LEU A 5 -3.67 14.03 -3.99
N VAL A 6 -3.03 15.08 -3.46
CA VAL A 6 -1.56 15.16 -3.34
C VAL A 6 -1.20 15.47 -1.89
N ILE A 7 -0.40 14.60 -1.28
CA ILE A 7 0.17 14.78 0.06
C ILE A 7 1.68 14.84 -0.11
N ARG A 8 2.32 15.92 0.33
CA ARG A 8 3.76 16.09 0.13
C ARG A 8 4.46 16.89 1.21
N ASN A 9 5.79 16.76 1.27
CA ASN A 9 6.68 17.57 2.12
C ASN A 9 6.32 17.50 3.60
N CYS A 10 6.11 16.29 4.12
CA CYS A 10 5.73 16.11 5.52
C CYS A 10 6.57 15.06 6.24
N THR A 11 6.56 15.13 7.57
CA THR A 11 7.17 14.12 8.43
C THR A 11 6.08 13.44 9.24
N VAL A 12 6.06 12.12 9.26
CA VAL A 12 5.19 11.31 10.12
C VAL A 12 6.07 10.63 11.16
N ARG A 13 5.78 10.83 12.44
CA ARG A 13 6.64 10.39 13.55
C ARG A 13 5.87 9.66 14.65
N GLY A 14 6.39 8.51 15.09
CA GLY A 14 5.90 7.79 16.27
C GLY A 14 4.45 7.32 16.16
N THR A 15 3.95 7.11 14.94
CA THR A 15 2.56 6.71 14.70
C THR A 15 2.45 5.23 14.35
N THR A 16 1.27 4.65 14.60
CA THR A 16 0.98 3.29 14.15
C THR A 16 0.91 3.18 12.62
N ASN A 17 0.47 4.23 11.92
CA ASN A 17 0.31 4.23 10.46
C ASN A 17 0.86 5.52 9.87
N GLY A 18 1.52 5.40 8.72
CA GLY A 18 1.93 6.51 7.88
C GLY A 18 0.87 6.81 6.83
N LEU A 19 1.19 6.52 5.58
CA LEU A 19 0.34 6.73 4.42
C LEU A 19 -0.63 5.57 4.31
N ARG A 20 -1.93 5.88 4.38
CA ARG A 20 -2.96 4.83 4.44
C ARG A 20 -4.14 5.13 3.54
N ILE A 21 -4.43 4.22 2.63
CA ILE A 21 -5.70 4.14 1.91
C ILE A 21 -6.47 2.93 2.47
N LYS A 22 -7.74 3.13 2.84
CA LYS A 22 -8.55 2.08 3.44
C LYS A 22 -9.96 2.06 2.86
N THR A 23 -10.50 0.87 2.63
CA THR A 23 -11.90 0.67 2.24
C THR A 23 -12.48 -0.49 3.03
N TRP A 24 -13.75 -0.40 3.40
CA TRP A 24 -14.43 -1.48 4.12
C TRP A 24 -14.65 -2.69 3.22
N PRO A 25 -14.63 -3.92 3.77
CA PRO A 25 -15.14 -5.08 3.05
C PRO A 25 -16.63 -4.87 2.73
N GLY A 26 -17.10 -5.44 1.61
CA GLY A 26 -18.47 -5.26 1.13
C GLY A 26 -18.85 -3.84 0.70
N SER A 27 -17.90 -2.90 0.63
CA SER A 27 -18.18 -1.54 0.15
C SER A 27 -18.84 -1.58 -1.24
N PRO A 28 -19.88 -0.76 -1.50
CA PRO A 28 -20.49 -0.67 -2.82
C PRO A 28 -19.49 -0.11 -3.85
N PRO A 29 -19.81 -0.20 -5.16
CA PRO A 29 -18.97 0.37 -6.22
C PRO A 29 -18.60 1.82 -5.95
N GLY A 30 -17.33 2.14 -6.10
CA GLY A 30 -16.79 3.49 -5.94
C GLY A 30 -15.36 3.57 -6.45
N ARG A 31 -14.78 4.78 -6.47
CA ARG A 31 -13.42 4.98 -6.99
C ARG A 31 -12.55 5.85 -6.09
N ALA A 32 -11.29 5.42 -5.96
CA ALA A 32 -10.18 6.22 -5.49
C ALA A 32 -9.08 6.22 -6.57
N SER A 33 -8.75 7.38 -7.13
CA SER A 33 -7.85 7.45 -8.29
C SER A 33 -6.95 8.68 -8.30
N ASN A 34 -5.77 8.59 -8.92
CA ASN A 34 -4.85 9.72 -9.05
C ASN A 34 -4.50 10.33 -7.68
N ILE A 35 -3.86 9.53 -6.84
CA ILE A 35 -3.43 9.90 -5.49
C ILE A 35 -1.91 9.86 -5.44
N THR A 36 -1.29 10.95 -5.00
CA THR A 36 0.17 11.05 -4.89
C THR A 36 0.59 11.32 -3.45
N PHE A 37 1.52 10.53 -2.95
CA PHE A 37 2.28 10.78 -1.74
C PHE A 37 3.74 10.99 -2.11
N GLU A 38 4.31 12.13 -1.72
CA GLU A 38 5.63 12.54 -2.22
C GLU A 38 6.48 13.27 -1.18
N ASP A 39 7.79 13.05 -1.16
CA ASP A 39 8.71 13.78 -0.27
C ASP A 39 8.33 13.67 1.21
N ILE A 40 8.24 12.43 1.70
CA ILE A 40 7.75 12.13 3.05
C ILE A 40 8.83 11.45 3.88
N ILE A 41 9.05 11.97 5.09
CA ILE A 41 9.95 11.39 6.08
C ILE A 41 9.15 10.56 7.08
N MET A 42 9.50 9.28 7.22
CA MET A 42 8.98 8.36 8.23
C MET A 42 9.97 8.29 9.39
N ALA A 43 9.51 8.51 10.62
CA ALA A 43 10.32 8.38 11.81
C ALA A 43 9.62 7.48 12.81
N ASP A 44 10.10 6.25 12.95
CA ASP A 44 9.57 5.28 13.93
C ASP A 44 8.07 4.97 13.71
N VAL A 45 7.68 4.78 12.45
CA VAL A 45 6.28 4.51 12.07
C VAL A 45 6.04 3.01 11.90
N SER A 46 5.02 2.44 12.56
CA SER A 46 4.84 0.98 12.55
C SER A 46 4.39 0.44 11.19
N ASN A 47 3.44 1.11 10.52
CA ASN A 47 2.97 0.75 9.17
C ASN A 47 3.13 1.97 8.23
N PRO A 48 4.33 2.21 7.68
CA PRO A 48 4.63 3.39 6.88
C PRO A 48 3.75 3.57 5.64
N ILE A 49 3.55 2.52 4.84
CA ILE A 49 2.77 2.56 3.60
C ILE A 49 1.77 1.42 3.58
N LEU A 50 0.47 1.74 3.53
CA LEU A 50 -0.61 0.77 3.61
C LEU A 50 -1.75 1.07 2.61
N ILE A 51 -2.13 0.06 1.83
CA ILE A 51 -3.45 -0.03 1.20
C ILE A 51 -4.16 -1.22 1.83
N ASP A 52 -5.32 -0.99 2.45
CA ASP A 52 -6.11 -2.03 3.11
C ASP A 52 -7.57 -1.99 2.63
N GLN A 53 -7.90 -2.87 1.69
CA GLN A 53 -9.27 -3.03 1.21
C GLN A 53 -10.10 -4.05 2.01
N ARG A 54 -9.59 -4.52 3.15
CA ARG A 54 -10.29 -5.34 4.13
C ARG A 54 -10.39 -4.64 5.49
N TYR A 55 -10.41 -3.30 5.48
CA TYR A 55 -10.37 -2.51 6.70
C TYR A 55 -11.56 -2.85 7.61
N CYS A 56 -11.25 -3.49 8.74
CA CYS A 56 -12.24 -3.90 9.73
C CYS A 56 -11.78 -3.58 11.15
N PRO A 57 -11.91 -2.31 11.58
CA PRO A 57 -11.52 -1.91 12.93
C PRO A 57 -12.34 -2.69 13.96
N HIS A 58 -11.64 -3.24 14.96
CA HIS A 58 -12.22 -4.02 16.06
C HIS A 58 -12.99 -5.27 15.65
N GLY A 59 -12.86 -5.75 14.42
CA GLY A 59 -13.55 -6.95 13.94
C GLY A 59 -15.07 -6.80 13.81
N ARG A 60 -15.61 -5.57 13.86
CA ARG A 60 -17.05 -5.29 13.83
C ARG A 60 -17.50 -4.91 12.42
N CYS A 61 -17.44 -5.85 11.48
CA CYS A 61 -17.89 -5.64 10.11
C CYS A 61 -18.91 -6.70 9.72
N SER A 62 -20.04 -6.28 9.16
CA SER A 62 -21.13 -7.18 8.73
C SER A 62 -20.75 -8.05 7.53
N ASP A 63 -19.80 -7.58 6.72
CA ASP A 63 -19.52 -8.11 5.39
C ASP A 63 -18.05 -8.54 5.24
N VAL A 64 -17.43 -9.06 6.31
CA VAL A 64 -15.99 -9.43 6.35
C VAL A 64 -15.54 -10.33 5.20
N ASP A 65 -16.43 -11.20 4.72
CA ASP A 65 -16.15 -12.16 3.65
C ASP A 65 -16.41 -11.60 2.25
N LYS A 66 -16.96 -10.38 2.14
CA LYS A 66 -17.24 -9.76 0.85
C LYS A 66 -16.08 -8.84 0.43
N PRO A 67 -15.52 -9.00 -0.78
CA PRO A 67 -14.53 -8.07 -1.30
C PRO A 67 -15.09 -6.64 -1.38
N SER A 68 -14.22 -5.64 -1.17
CA SER A 68 -14.56 -4.25 -1.43
C SER A 68 -14.74 -4.03 -2.94
N ARG A 69 -15.81 -3.35 -3.35
CA ARG A 69 -16.05 -3.00 -4.77
C ARG A 69 -15.51 -1.62 -5.14
N VAL A 70 -14.66 -1.05 -4.29
CA VAL A 70 -13.99 0.22 -4.58
C VAL A 70 -12.77 -0.04 -5.46
N GLN A 71 -12.75 0.53 -6.66
CA GLN A 71 -11.57 0.50 -7.53
C GLN A 71 -10.54 1.53 -7.03
N ILE A 72 -9.35 1.06 -6.67
CA ILE A 72 -8.19 1.90 -6.39
C ILE A 72 -7.27 1.88 -7.62
N SER A 73 -6.92 3.05 -8.13
CA SER A 73 -6.09 3.18 -9.34
C SER A 73 -5.14 4.37 -9.28
N ASP A 74 -4.04 4.32 -10.02
CA ASP A 74 -3.11 5.45 -10.19
C ASP A 74 -2.66 6.08 -8.86
N VAL A 75 -2.11 5.24 -7.98
CA VAL A 75 -1.56 5.67 -6.69
C VAL A 75 -0.05 5.72 -6.79
N THR A 76 0.55 6.88 -6.54
CA THR A 76 2.00 7.07 -6.58
C THR A 76 2.53 7.32 -5.18
N PHE A 77 3.50 6.53 -4.76
CA PHE A 77 4.33 6.74 -3.58
C PHE A 77 5.73 7.08 -4.07
N ARG A 78 6.22 8.28 -3.78
CA ARG A 78 7.48 8.80 -4.34
C ARG A 78 8.38 9.43 -3.28
N ARG A 79 9.67 9.11 -3.30
CA ARG A 79 10.69 9.69 -2.40
C ARG A 79 10.25 9.66 -0.94
N ILE A 80 10.00 8.45 -0.46
CA ILE A 80 9.60 8.21 0.93
C ILE A 80 10.77 7.55 1.65
N GLN A 81 11.22 8.16 2.72
CA GLN A 81 12.46 7.75 3.39
C GLN A 81 12.35 7.75 4.91
N GLY A 82 13.21 6.97 5.58
CA GLY A 82 13.36 6.99 7.04
C GLY A 82 13.20 5.62 7.68
N THR A 83 12.53 5.54 8.84
CA THR A 83 12.51 4.33 9.67
C THR A 83 11.12 3.80 9.98
N SER A 84 11.02 2.48 10.08
CA SER A 84 9.85 1.76 10.61
C SER A 84 10.17 1.04 11.90
N SER A 85 9.17 0.96 12.79
CA SER A 85 9.23 0.13 14.01
C SER A 85 8.80 -1.32 13.78
N SER A 86 8.30 -1.69 12.59
CA SER A 86 7.94 -3.07 12.24
C SER A 86 8.85 -3.60 11.14
N LYS A 87 8.79 -4.90 10.84
CA LYS A 87 9.59 -5.51 9.76
C LYS A 87 9.01 -5.27 8.35
N VAL A 88 7.70 -5.01 8.24
CA VAL A 88 6.99 -4.85 6.97
C VAL A 88 6.60 -3.39 6.84
N ALA A 89 7.29 -2.66 5.96
CA ALA A 89 7.07 -1.22 5.82
C ALA A 89 6.03 -0.87 4.74
N VAL A 90 5.87 -1.74 3.75
CA VAL A 90 4.93 -1.57 2.65
C VAL A 90 3.99 -2.76 2.62
N GLN A 91 2.69 -2.49 2.77
CA GLN A 91 1.67 -3.51 2.69
C GLN A 91 0.54 -3.04 1.77
N LEU A 92 0.38 -3.68 0.61
CA LEU A 92 -0.69 -3.36 -0.34
C LEU A 92 -1.62 -4.57 -0.44
N ARG A 93 -2.76 -4.51 0.27
CA ARG A 93 -3.77 -5.57 0.31
C ARG A 93 -5.03 -5.07 -0.38
N CYS A 94 -5.08 -5.33 -1.69
CA CYS A 94 -6.18 -4.90 -2.53
C CYS A 94 -7.28 -5.97 -2.60
N SER A 95 -8.45 -5.54 -3.07
CA SER A 95 -9.63 -6.39 -3.23
C SER A 95 -9.39 -7.45 -4.30
N GLU A 96 -9.89 -8.67 -4.06
CA GLU A 96 -9.86 -9.76 -5.04
C GLU A 96 -10.79 -9.47 -6.23
N GLU A 97 -11.94 -8.82 -5.98
CA GLU A 97 -12.89 -8.43 -7.03
C GLU A 97 -12.46 -7.15 -7.76
N GLN A 98 -11.77 -6.24 -7.06
CA GLN A 98 -11.27 -4.97 -7.62
C GLN A 98 -9.77 -4.79 -7.33
N PRO A 99 -8.88 -5.55 -7.99
CA PRO A 99 -7.44 -5.40 -7.83
C PRO A 99 -6.97 -3.96 -8.05
N CYS A 100 -6.00 -3.50 -7.26
CA CYS A 100 -5.41 -2.19 -7.48
C CYS A 100 -4.66 -2.16 -8.83
N SER A 101 -4.69 -1.05 -9.55
CA SER A 101 -3.98 -0.88 -10.82
C SER A 101 -3.19 0.42 -10.84
N GLY A 102 -2.04 0.44 -11.53
CA GLY A 102 -1.22 1.64 -11.66
C GLY A 102 -0.62 2.14 -10.33
N VAL A 103 -0.37 1.24 -9.37
CA VAL A 103 0.34 1.60 -8.13
C VAL A 103 1.85 1.68 -8.41
N ARG A 104 2.46 2.84 -8.14
CA ARG A 104 3.89 3.11 -8.38
C ARG A 104 4.61 3.36 -7.06
N LEU A 105 5.78 2.72 -6.89
CA LEU A 105 6.67 2.87 -5.74
C LEU A 105 8.02 3.37 -6.26
N ASP A 106 8.30 4.66 -6.11
CA ASP A 106 9.51 5.32 -6.62
C ASP A 106 10.34 5.90 -5.47
N GLY A 107 11.61 5.50 -5.33
CA GLY A 107 12.47 6.01 -4.27
C GLY A 107 11.96 5.73 -2.85
N ILE A 108 11.58 4.48 -2.57
CA ILE A 108 11.16 4.04 -1.23
C ILE A 108 12.39 3.53 -0.47
N ASN A 109 12.88 4.33 0.48
CA ASN A 109 14.07 4.03 1.27
C ASN A 109 13.73 3.97 2.78
N LEU A 110 13.17 2.84 3.21
CA LEU A 110 12.77 2.61 4.60
C LEU A 110 13.66 1.55 5.25
N ARG A 111 14.15 1.87 6.45
CA ARG A 111 14.94 0.97 7.30
C ARG A 111 14.16 0.46 8.48
N CYS A 112 14.35 -0.82 8.77
CA CYS A 112 13.71 -1.57 9.83
C CYS A 112 14.82 -2.03 10.78
N GLY A 113 15.19 -1.15 11.70
CA GLY A 113 16.48 -1.22 12.39
C GLY A 113 17.64 -1.01 11.42
N ASP A 114 18.65 -1.86 11.51
CA ASP A 114 19.82 -1.78 10.62
C ASP A 114 19.60 -2.44 9.25
N GLN A 115 18.49 -3.14 9.06
CA GLN A 115 18.18 -3.83 7.82
C GLN A 115 17.17 -3.05 6.99
N PRO A 116 17.16 -3.30 5.69
CA PRO A 116 16.04 -2.86 4.89
C PRO A 116 14.71 -3.50 5.27
N CYS A 117 13.62 -2.78 5.05
CA CYS A 117 12.28 -3.27 5.34
C CYS A 117 11.76 -4.28 4.31
N HIS A 118 10.78 -5.09 4.70
CA HIS A 118 10.04 -5.95 3.78
C HIS A 118 8.83 -5.24 3.16
N ALA A 119 8.40 -5.75 2.01
CA ALA A 119 7.16 -5.37 1.33
C ALA A 119 6.27 -6.59 1.10
N GLN A 120 4.96 -6.39 1.16
CA GLN A 120 3.95 -7.42 0.92
C GLN A 120 2.85 -6.89 0.00
N PHE A 121 2.48 -7.67 -1.01
CA PHE A 121 1.48 -7.30 -2.00
C PHE A 121 0.45 -8.43 -2.18
N ALA A 122 -0.82 -8.05 -2.31
CA ALA A 122 -1.92 -8.93 -2.68
C ALA A 122 -2.89 -8.18 -3.59
N ASN A 123 -3.25 -8.81 -4.72
CA ASN A 123 -4.19 -8.28 -5.72
C ASN A 123 -3.79 -6.90 -6.28
N VAL A 124 -2.49 -6.68 -6.51
CA VAL A 124 -1.98 -5.50 -7.23
C VAL A 124 -1.67 -5.93 -8.66
N ARG A 125 -2.28 -5.28 -9.64
CA ARG A 125 -2.04 -5.56 -11.07
C ARG A 125 -0.73 -4.94 -11.52
N GLY A 126 0.05 -5.74 -12.23
CA GLY A 126 1.42 -5.43 -12.61
C GLY A 126 2.37 -5.56 -11.43
N THR A 127 3.65 -5.75 -11.71
CA THR A 127 4.68 -5.52 -10.69
C THR A 127 4.61 -4.03 -10.34
N PRO A 128 4.41 -3.62 -9.08
CA PRO A 128 4.67 -2.24 -8.70
C PRO A 128 6.07 -1.96 -9.21
N ALA A 129 6.23 -0.99 -10.11
CA ALA A 129 7.52 -0.69 -10.71
C ALA A 129 8.46 -0.27 -9.57
N LEU A 130 9.14 -1.24 -8.97
CA LEU A 130 10.34 -1.05 -8.17
C LEU A 130 11.40 -0.68 -9.19
N GLU A 131 11.34 0.56 -9.68
CA GLU A 131 12.37 1.10 -10.56
C GLU A 131 13.68 1.07 -9.77
N ALA A 132 14.50 0.07 -10.11
CA ALA A 132 15.87 -0.18 -9.72
C ALA A 132 16.54 0.89 -8.83
N GLN A 133 16.28 0.86 -7.52
CA GLN A 133 17.15 1.50 -6.52
C GLN A 133 17.32 0.57 -5.31
N ALA A 134 18.48 -0.08 -5.31
CA ALA A 134 19.15 -0.75 -4.20
C ALA A 134 18.60 -2.11 -3.71
N PRO A 135 19.47 -2.99 -3.14
CA PRO A 135 19.21 -4.41 -2.84
C PRO A 135 18.30 -4.63 -1.61
N SER A 136 17.46 -3.65 -1.30
CA SER A 136 16.94 -3.41 0.05
C SER A 136 15.44 -3.67 0.19
N LEU A 137 14.77 -4.26 -0.79
CA LEU A 137 13.40 -4.71 -0.63
C LEU A 137 13.30 -6.13 -1.17
N TRP A 138 13.56 -7.12 -0.29
CA TRP A 138 13.26 -8.50 -0.61
C TRP A 138 11.74 -8.66 -0.64
N VAL A 139 11.19 -8.77 -1.85
CA VAL A 139 9.83 -9.22 -2.08
C VAL A 139 9.79 -10.70 -1.68
N GLN A 140 9.13 -11.04 -0.57
CA GLN A 140 8.68 -12.42 -0.39
C GLN A 140 7.46 -12.62 -1.30
N GLU A 141 7.51 -13.71 -2.08
CA GLU A 141 6.68 -14.01 -3.25
C GLU A 141 5.24 -13.50 -3.16
N ALA A 142 4.89 -12.63 -4.11
CA ALA A 142 3.50 -12.51 -4.52
C ALA A 142 3.09 -13.86 -5.07
N HIS A 143 2.06 -14.49 -4.50
CA HIS A 143 1.35 -15.55 -5.22
C HIS A 143 0.73 -14.88 -6.44
N VAL A 144 1.44 -14.93 -7.56
CA VAL A 144 0.91 -14.61 -8.87
C VAL A 144 -0.17 -15.64 -9.11
N LEU A 145 -1.44 -15.23 -9.06
CA LEU A 145 -2.52 -16.06 -9.56
C LEU A 145 -2.19 -16.40 -11.02
N PRO A 146 -2.22 -17.68 -11.42
CA PRO A 146 -1.96 -18.05 -12.80
C PRO A 146 -2.95 -17.29 -13.68
N SER A 147 -2.41 -16.52 -14.63
CA SER A 147 -3.19 -16.01 -15.75
C SER A 147 -3.79 -17.21 -16.46
N ASP A 148 -5.09 -17.12 -16.75
CA ASP A 148 -5.90 -18.11 -17.45
C ASP A 148 -5.11 -18.79 -18.59
N ALA A 149 -5.01 -20.11 -18.51
CA ALA A 149 -4.67 -20.99 -19.62
C ALA A 149 -5.85 -21.94 -19.84
N GLU A 150 -6.39 -21.84 -21.06
CA GLU A 150 -7.54 -22.53 -21.68
C GLU A 150 -8.95 -22.05 -21.32
#